data_AF-A0A6M8V9V1-F1
#
_entry.id   AF-A0A6M8V9V1-F1
#
_cell.length_a   1.000
_cell.length_b   1.000
_cell.length_c   1.000
_cell.angle_alpha   90.00
_cell.angle_beta   90.00
_cell.angle_gamma   90.00
#
_symmetry.space_group_name_H-M   'P 1'
#
loop_
_entity.id
_entity.type
_entity.pdbx_description
1 polymer ?
#
loop_
_entity_poly.entity_id
_entity_poly.type
_entity_poly.pdbx_seq_one_letter_code
_entity_poly.pdbx_strand_id
1 'polypeptide(L)'
;MENQEKIFELLDKQNLTENEQKLLMQYSEKDAEIKSFINIYNKLKSSISLGGHIPAELLASYILYEEENDSGDKIMQILSGRIKTHLADCAECKNVFNDLRTEYSLIDEHVSKSVTQKSESGKSISINNSIFKRTSFFKYAVAAMVVIVVSYIGLFFVSSSITPDYKRNIFKNESENSYLTRGRTSPLFQQGLNAIDEKNYSKAIEFLSQDIDEHKNEKSIFYSHYVLGLTYLRASESDFLGLFNSYNIENVNLAITNFNESIDKNNSGSYESLKLNTYYYLGRAYLLIDDSNSAISNFQKVIEGNGSFAPEAAKLISELEKN
;
A
#
# COMPACT_ATOMS: atom_id res chain seq x y z
N MET A 1 8.25 7.38 -34.33
CA MET A 1 6.98 7.05 -35.00
C MET A 1 6.94 5.59 -35.44
N GLU A 2 7.84 5.10 -36.29
CA GLU A 2 7.79 3.69 -36.79
C GLU A 2 7.75 2.59 -35.71
N ASN A 3 8.43 2.76 -34.57
CA ASN A 3 8.40 1.75 -33.50
C ASN A 3 7.05 1.73 -32.75
N GLN A 4 6.34 2.85 -32.67
CA GLN A 4 5.09 2.99 -31.89
C GLN A 4 3.88 2.43 -32.64
N GLU A 5 3.81 2.66 -33.96
CA GLU A 5 2.79 2.06 -34.82
C GLU A 5 2.91 0.52 -34.85
N LYS A 6 4.14 -0.01 -34.91
CA LYS A 6 4.39 -1.45 -34.81
C LYS A 6 3.96 -2.03 -33.46
N ILE A 7 4.23 -1.33 -32.35
CA ILE A 7 3.79 -1.78 -31.02
C ILE A 7 2.25 -1.83 -30.96
N PHE A 8 1.56 -0.82 -31.50
CA PHE A 8 0.11 -0.81 -31.55
C PHE A 8 -0.46 -1.94 -32.40
N GLU A 9 0.09 -2.16 -33.60
CA GLU A 9 -0.32 -3.24 -34.49
C GLU A 9 -0.15 -4.62 -33.82
N LEU A 10 0.92 -4.82 -33.06
CA LEU A 10 1.14 -6.05 -32.28
C LEU A 10 0.11 -6.20 -31.15
N LEU A 11 -0.18 -5.13 -30.41
CA LEU A 11 -1.13 -5.17 -29.30
C LEU A 11 -2.58 -5.43 -29.76
N ASP A 12 -2.94 -5.02 -30.99
CA ASP A 12 -4.27 -5.23 -31.54
C ASP A 12 -4.50 -6.64 -32.13
N LYS A 13 -3.43 -7.40 -32.38
CA LYS A 13 -3.58 -8.80 -32.81
C LYS A 13 -4.32 -9.63 -31.74
N GLN A 14 -5.23 -10.48 -32.21
CA GLN A 14 -5.91 -11.45 -31.33
C GLN A 14 -4.94 -12.49 -30.78
N ASN A 15 -3.97 -12.92 -31.59
CA ASN A 15 -2.93 -13.86 -31.22
C ASN A 15 -1.57 -13.37 -31.72
N LEU A 16 -0.61 -13.28 -30.80
CA LEU A 16 0.78 -12.94 -31.09
C LEU A 16 1.61 -14.21 -31.23
N THR A 17 2.50 -14.25 -32.22
CA THR A 17 3.51 -15.31 -32.32
C THR A 17 4.59 -15.16 -31.25
N GLU A 18 5.32 -16.22 -30.92
CA GLU A 18 6.39 -16.18 -29.90
C GLU A 18 7.46 -15.11 -30.19
N ASN A 19 7.77 -14.89 -31.47
CA ASN A 19 8.73 -13.85 -31.89
C ASN A 19 8.18 -12.44 -31.68
N GLU A 20 6.87 -12.24 -31.89
CA GLU A 20 6.19 -10.96 -31.68
C GLU A 20 6.01 -10.64 -30.18
N GLN A 21 5.77 -11.65 -29.35
CA GLN A 21 5.76 -11.50 -27.89
C GLN A 21 7.13 -11.08 -27.36
N LYS A 22 8.20 -11.74 -27.82
CA LYS A 22 9.58 -11.37 -27.47
C LYS A 22 9.91 -9.95 -27.92
N LEU A 23 9.43 -9.54 -29.10
CA LEU A 23 9.63 -8.19 -29.61
C LEU A 23 8.91 -7.14 -28.75
N LEU A 24 7.67 -7.40 -28.32
CA LEU A 24 6.93 -6.55 -27.37
C LEU A 24 7.63 -6.44 -26.00
N MET A 25 8.16 -7.55 -25.48
CA MET A 25 8.95 -7.56 -24.25
C MET A 25 10.21 -6.71 -24.39
N GLN A 26 10.95 -6.85 -25.49
CA GLN A 26 12.13 -6.04 -25.76
C GLN A 26 11.83 -4.54 -25.87
N TYR A 27 10.66 -4.16 -26.39
CA TYR A 27 10.24 -2.75 -26.38
C TYR A 27 9.88 -2.26 -24.98
N SER A 28 9.26 -3.10 -24.15
CA SER A 28 8.88 -2.77 -22.77
C SER A 28 10.07 -2.63 -21.81
N GLU A 29 11.19 -3.31 -22.09
CA GLU A 29 12.40 -3.24 -21.25
C GLU A 29 13.26 -2.01 -21.54
N LYS A 30 13.15 -1.45 -22.75
CA LYS A 30 13.97 -0.32 -23.22
C LYS A 30 13.40 1.04 -22.84
N ASP A 31 12.11 1.14 -22.57
CA ASP A 31 11.42 2.41 -22.38
C ASP A 31 10.26 2.28 -21.38
N ALA A 32 10.34 3.07 -20.30
CA ALA A 32 9.36 3.07 -19.22
C ALA A 32 7.99 3.60 -19.65
N GLU A 33 7.93 4.54 -20.61
CA GLU A 33 6.68 5.06 -21.16
C GLU A 33 5.99 3.99 -22.01
N ILE A 34 6.76 3.25 -22.81
CA ILE A 34 6.24 2.13 -23.62
C ILE A 34 5.73 1.01 -22.72
N LYS A 35 6.44 0.70 -21.64
CA LYS A 35 5.99 -0.28 -20.64
C LYS A 35 4.67 0.12 -20.00
N SER A 36 4.54 1.40 -19.62
CA SER A 36 3.29 1.96 -19.08
C SER A 36 2.15 1.86 -20.09
N PHE A 37 2.41 2.25 -21.35
CA PHE A 37 1.45 2.15 -22.46
C PHE A 37 0.94 0.71 -22.67
N ILE A 38 1.85 -0.27 -22.76
CA ILE A 38 1.47 -1.69 -22.95
C ILE A 38 0.59 -2.17 -21.79
N ASN A 39 0.90 -1.77 -20.56
CA ASN A 39 0.13 -2.16 -19.37
C ASN A 39 -1.27 -1.53 -19.37
N ILE A 40 -1.38 -0.23 -19.68
CA ILE A 40 -2.65 0.49 -19.79
C ILE A 40 -3.50 -0.11 -20.92
N TYR A 41 -2.90 -0.37 -22.09
CA TYR A 41 -3.59 -0.98 -23.22
C TYR A 41 -4.14 -2.37 -22.88
N ASN A 42 -3.34 -3.22 -22.23
CA ASN A 42 -3.78 -4.56 -21.83
C ASN A 42 -4.89 -4.50 -20.77
N LYS A 43 -4.80 -3.59 -19.79
CA LYS A 43 -5.88 -3.34 -18.82
C LYS A 43 -7.16 -2.87 -19.48
N LEU A 44 -7.06 -2.00 -20.48
CA LEU A 44 -8.23 -1.55 -21.24
C LEU A 44 -8.81 -2.70 -22.08
N LYS A 45 -7.97 -3.45 -22.79
CA LYS A 45 -8.39 -4.60 -23.61
C LYS A 45 -9.09 -5.65 -22.76
N SER A 46 -8.54 -6.01 -21.60
CA SER A 46 -9.15 -6.98 -20.69
C SER A 46 -10.46 -6.49 -20.09
N SER A 47 -10.55 -5.20 -19.78
CA SER A 47 -11.77 -4.59 -19.24
C SER A 47 -12.87 -4.55 -20.31
N ILE A 48 -12.53 -4.22 -21.56
CA ILE A 48 -13.51 -4.13 -22.66
C ILE A 48 -13.94 -5.52 -23.17
N SER A 49 -13.03 -6.50 -23.26
CA SER A 49 -13.32 -7.81 -23.88
C SER A 49 -14.17 -8.74 -23.02
N LEU A 50 -14.36 -8.43 -21.73
CA LEU A 50 -15.12 -9.26 -20.77
C LEU A 50 -16.44 -8.60 -20.33
N GLY A 51 -16.88 -7.53 -21.01
CA GLY A 51 -18.04 -6.75 -20.55
C GLY A 51 -17.77 -5.97 -19.26
N GLY A 52 -16.51 -5.70 -18.94
CA GLY A 52 -16.09 -4.89 -17.81
C GLY A 52 -16.14 -3.39 -18.10
N HIS A 53 -16.03 -2.60 -17.04
CA HIS A 53 -16.10 -1.13 -17.08
C HIS A 53 -14.71 -0.51 -17.24
N ILE A 54 -14.67 0.67 -17.87
CA ILE A 54 -13.45 1.47 -17.97
C ILE A 54 -13.15 2.07 -16.59
N PRO A 55 -11.94 1.93 -16.05
CA PRO A 55 -11.56 2.54 -14.78
C PRO A 55 -11.74 4.06 -14.79
N ALA A 56 -12.17 4.62 -13.67
CA ALA A 56 -12.45 6.05 -13.53
C ALA A 56 -11.21 6.92 -13.80
N GLU A 57 -10.02 6.44 -13.44
CA GLU A 57 -8.76 7.13 -13.68
C GLU A 57 -8.49 7.29 -15.19
N LEU A 58 -8.83 6.27 -15.98
CA LEU A 58 -8.64 6.30 -17.43
C LEU A 58 -9.70 7.18 -18.12
N LEU A 59 -10.92 7.23 -17.57
CA LEU A 59 -11.96 8.17 -18.01
C LEU A 59 -11.57 9.62 -17.71
N ALA A 60 -10.97 9.89 -16.54
CA ALA A 60 -10.47 11.21 -16.18
C ALA A 60 -9.34 11.68 -17.12
N SER A 61 -8.37 10.81 -17.43
CA SER A 61 -7.33 11.11 -18.42
C SER A 61 -7.90 11.38 -19.82
N TYR A 62 -8.95 10.66 -20.21
CA TYR A 62 -9.63 10.87 -21.49
C TYR A 62 -10.39 12.21 -21.54
N ILE A 63 -11.01 12.66 -20.44
CA ILE A 63 -11.68 13.98 -20.35
C ILE A 63 -10.67 15.11 -20.53
N LEU A 64 -9.54 15.05 -19.83
CA LEU A 64 -8.47 16.05 -19.96
C LEU A 64 -7.94 16.11 -21.40
N TYR A 65 -7.78 14.95 -22.04
CA TYR A 65 -7.40 14.86 -23.45
C TYR A 65 -8.44 15.48 -24.41
N GLU A 66 -9.75 15.30 -24.18
CA GLU A 66 -10.80 15.95 -24.99
C GLU A 66 -10.84 17.48 -24.81
N GLU A 67 -10.54 17.99 -23.61
CA GLU A 67 -10.69 19.41 -23.27
C GLU A 67 -9.47 20.26 -23.62
N GLU A 68 -8.25 19.76 -23.40
CA GLU A 68 -7.00 20.50 -23.68
C GLU A 68 -6.59 20.42 -25.16
N ASN A 69 -7.28 19.57 -25.96
CA ASN A 69 -6.93 19.28 -27.35
C ASN A 69 -5.44 18.91 -27.48
N ASP A 70 -4.90 18.25 -26.44
CA ASP A 70 -3.47 18.09 -26.27
C ASP A 70 -2.96 17.00 -27.21
N SER A 71 -2.40 17.46 -28.32
CA SER A 71 -1.72 16.63 -29.31
C SER A 71 -0.45 15.93 -28.78
N GLY A 72 -0.05 16.18 -27.53
CA GLY A 72 1.11 15.58 -26.87
C GLY A 72 0.87 14.18 -26.30
N ASP A 73 -0.34 13.86 -25.83
CA ASP A 73 -0.63 12.55 -25.24
C ASP A 73 -0.91 11.49 -26.32
N LYS A 74 0.19 10.92 -26.81
CA LYS A 74 0.19 9.84 -27.81
C LYS A 74 -0.55 8.60 -27.32
N ILE A 75 -0.65 8.39 -26.00
CA ILE A 75 -1.36 7.24 -25.43
C ILE A 75 -2.87 7.48 -25.56
N MET A 76 -3.37 8.65 -25.17
CA MET A 76 -4.79 8.98 -25.29
C MET A 76 -5.27 9.10 -26.73
N GLN A 77 -4.44 9.60 -27.66
CA GLN A 77 -4.74 9.59 -29.10
C GLN A 77 -5.11 8.20 -29.60
N ILE A 78 -4.35 7.19 -29.17
CA ILE A 78 -4.50 5.81 -29.60
C ILE A 78 -5.72 5.13 -28.93
N LEU A 79 -5.99 5.45 -27.66
CA LEU A 79 -7.07 4.82 -26.87
C LEU A 79 -8.44 5.49 -27.08
N SER A 80 -8.45 6.76 -27.52
CA SER A 80 -9.65 7.60 -27.67
C SER A 80 -10.79 6.91 -28.42
N GLY A 81 -10.50 6.30 -29.57
CA GLY A 81 -11.52 5.61 -30.39
C GLY A 81 -12.21 4.46 -29.65
N ARG A 82 -11.46 3.70 -28.84
CA ARG A 82 -12.00 2.56 -28.07
C ARG A 82 -12.83 3.03 -26.88
N ILE A 83 -12.33 4.04 -26.15
CA ILE A 83 -13.05 4.63 -25.03
C ILE A 83 -14.38 5.22 -25.52
N LYS A 84 -14.34 5.99 -26.62
CA LYS A 84 -15.54 6.57 -27.24
C LYS A 84 -16.55 5.51 -27.69
N THR A 85 -16.09 4.42 -28.28
CA THR A 85 -16.95 3.31 -28.72
C THR A 85 -17.61 2.65 -27.52
N HIS A 86 -16.85 2.35 -26.46
CA HIS A 86 -17.39 1.75 -25.25
C HIS A 86 -18.36 2.67 -24.50
N LEU A 87 -18.11 3.99 -24.44
CA LEU A 87 -19.03 4.97 -23.84
C LEU A 87 -20.36 5.10 -24.62
N ALA A 88 -20.38 4.75 -25.90
CA ALA A 88 -21.62 4.69 -26.67
C ALA A 88 -22.50 3.49 -26.27
N ASP A 89 -21.87 2.37 -25.90
CA ASP A 89 -22.55 1.10 -25.64
C ASP A 89 -22.73 0.79 -24.14
N CYS A 90 -21.98 1.43 -23.24
CA CYS A 90 -22.00 1.18 -21.80
C CYS A 90 -22.56 2.38 -21.01
N ALA A 91 -23.81 2.24 -20.54
CA ALA A 91 -24.51 3.29 -19.79
C ALA A 91 -23.83 3.64 -18.46
N GLU A 92 -23.23 2.67 -17.78
CA GLU A 92 -22.55 2.87 -16.50
C GLU A 92 -21.28 3.71 -16.67
N CYS A 93 -20.41 3.33 -17.63
CA CYS A 93 -19.22 4.12 -17.95
C CYS A 93 -19.58 5.52 -18.44
N LYS A 94 -20.70 5.66 -19.16
CA LYS A 94 -21.22 6.96 -19.61
C LYS A 94 -21.67 7.85 -18.46
N ASN A 95 -22.28 7.29 -17.43
CA ASN A 95 -22.67 8.04 -16.24
C ASN A 95 -21.44 8.54 -15.47
N VAL A 96 -20.49 7.64 -15.18
CA VAL A 96 -19.22 7.99 -14.54
C VAL A 96 -18.46 9.06 -15.33
N PHE A 97 -18.42 8.94 -16.66
CA PHE A 97 -17.81 9.94 -17.53
C PHE A 97 -18.50 11.32 -17.43
N ASN A 98 -19.84 11.37 -17.43
CA ASN A 98 -20.58 12.63 -17.30
C ASN A 98 -20.43 13.26 -15.91
N ASP A 99 -20.40 12.46 -14.86
CA ASP A 99 -20.19 12.92 -13.48
C ASP A 99 -18.82 13.59 -13.36
N LEU A 100 -17.76 12.90 -13.81
CA LEU A 100 -16.40 13.44 -13.85
C LEU A 100 -16.32 14.72 -14.70
N ARG A 101 -16.92 14.74 -15.90
CA ARG A 101 -16.91 15.93 -16.77
C ARG A 101 -17.62 17.12 -16.14
N THR A 102 -18.71 16.87 -15.41
CA THR A 102 -19.42 17.92 -14.67
C THR A 102 -18.53 18.47 -13.56
N GLU A 103 -17.86 17.61 -12.79
CA GLU A 103 -16.87 18.00 -11.77
C GLU A 103 -15.73 18.84 -12.36
N TYR A 104 -15.15 18.42 -13.49
CA TYR A 104 -14.10 19.17 -14.18
C TYR A 104 -14.59 20.53 -14.67
N SER A 105 -15.77 20.62 -15.31
CA SER A 105 -16.31 21.90 -15.77
C SER A 105 -16.58 22.88 -14.63
N LEU A 106 -17.00 22.39 -13.46
CA LEU A 106 -17.22 23.20 -12.26
C LEU A 106 -15.89 23.71 -11.68
N ILE A 107 -14.83 22.91 -11.75
CA ILE A 107 -13.48 23.29 -11.36
C ILE A 107 -12.90 24.32 -12.36
N ASP A 108 -13.04 24.09 -13.66
CA ASP A 108 -12.51 24.98 -14.70
C ASP A 108 -13.25 26.32 -14.72
N GLU A 109 -14.57 26.35 -14.54
CA GLU A 109 -15.35 27.59 -14.37
C GLU A 109 -14.91 28.36 -13.10
N HIS A 110 -14.53 27.64 -12.05
CA HIS A 110 -14.03 28.23 -10.80
C HIS A 110 -12.61 28.81 -10.97
N VAL A 111 -11.72 28.08 -11.64
CA VAL A 111 -10.35 28.51 -11.92
C VAL A 111 -10.35 29.68 -12.90
N SER A 112 -11.07 29.60 -14.01
CA SER A 112 -11.16 30.66 -15.02
C SER A 112 -11.71 31.98 -14.46
N LYS A 113 -12.73 31.94 -13.57
CA LYS A 113 -13.22 33.13 -12.85
C LYS A 113 -12.22 33.73 -11.87
N SER A 114 -11.35 32.90 -11.27
CA SER A 114 -10.29 33.36 -10.37
C SER A 114 -9.05 33.90 -11.10
N VAL A 115 -8.84 33.48 -12.36
CA VAL A 115 -7.75 33.95 -13.24
C VAL A 115 -8.13 35.24 -13.97
N THR A 116 -9.39 35.43 -14.40
CA THR A 116 -9.83 36.67 -15.07
C THR A 116 -9.95 37.89 -14.14
N GLN A 117 -10.08 37.70 -12.83
CA GLN A 117 -10.15 38.83 -11.87
C GLN A 117 -8.83 39.59 -11.65
N LYS A 118 -7.73 39.19 -12.31
CA LYS A 118 -6.43 39.88 -12.21
C LYS A 118 -6.12 40.85 -13.35
N SER A 119 -7.00 40.96 -14.35
CA SER A 119 -6.85 41.90 -15.46
C SER A 119 -8.15 42.68 -15.67
N GLU A 120 -8.25 43.82 -14.99
CA GLU A 120 -8.92 45.07 -15.42
C GLU A 120 -9.39 45.83 -14.18
N SER A 121 -8.49 46.67 -13.66
CA SER A 121 -8.93 47.80 -12.86
C SER A 121 -9.56 48.84 -13.79
N GLY A 122 -10.85 49.09 -13.61
CA GLY A 122 -11.46 50.37 -13.94
C GLY A 122 -12.51 50.34 -15.04
N LYS A 123 -13.77 50.13 -14.64
CA LYS A 123 -14.80 51.19 -14.63
C LYS A 123 -16.13 50.62 -14.11
N SER A 124 -16.84 51.50 -13.40
CA SER A 124 -18.15 51.30 -12.77
C SER A 124 -19.16 50.54 -13.64
N ILE A 125 -19.96 49.67 -13.03
CA ILE A 125 -21.42 49.63 -13.21
C ILE A 125 -22.07 49.04 -11.94
N SER A 126 -23.10 49.76 -11.50
CA SER A 126 -24.14 49.43 -10.52
C SER A 126 -24.38 47.95 -10.26
N ILE A 127 -24.20 47.52 -9.00
CA ILE A 127 -24.76 46.27 -8.51
C ILE A 127 -26.13 46.59 -7.92
N ASN A 128 -27.14 46.27 -8.71
CA ASN A 128 -28.51 46.19 -8.28
C ASN A 128 -28.59 45.15 -7.16
N ASN A 129 -29.05 45.57 -5.99
CA ASN A 129 -29.48 44.67 -4.93
C ASN A 129 -30.56 43.75 -5.49
N SER A 130 -30.36 42.44 -5.48
CA SER A 130 -31.31 41.48 -4.90
C SER A 130 -30.89 40.04 -5.19
N ILE A 131 -31.31 39.17 -4.27
CA ILE A 131 -31.45 37.71 -4.44
C ILE A 131 -30.15 36.89 -4.33
N PHE A 132 -29.71 36.63 -3.09
CA PHE A 132 -29.68 35.28 -2.48
C PHE A 132 -28.93 35.36 -1.13
N LYS A 133 -29.69 35.53 -0.05
CA LYS A 133 -29.22 35.12 1.29
C LYS A 133 -29.43 33.61 1.40
N ARG A 134 -28.43 32.89 1.94
CA ARG A 134 -28.21 31.42 1.99
C ARG A 134 -27.48 30.93 0.74
N THR A 135 -26.19 30.58 0.82
CA THR A 135 -25.71 29.33 1.45
C THR A 135 -24.40 29.55 2.21
N SER A 136 -24.47 29.90 3.49
CA SER A 136 -23.29 29.90 4.35
C SER A 136 -22.74 28.47 4.59
N PHE A 137 -23.58 27.45 4.44
CA PHE A 137 -23.25 26.05 4.67
C PHE A 137 -22.11 25.50 3.79
N PHE A 138 -22.05 25.85 2.50
CA PHE A 138 -21.00 25.35 1.60
C PHE A 138 -19.62 25.95 1.86
N LYS A 139 -19.56 27.24 2.25
CA LYS A 139 -18.30 27.89 2.63
C LYS A 139 -17.71 27.26 3.90
N TYR A 140 -18.56 26.91 4.86
CA TYR A 140 -18.13 26.21 6.07
C TYR A 140 -17.76 24.75 5.80
N ALA A 141 -18.40 24.07 4.84
CA ALA A 141 -18.07 22.68 4.49
C ALA A 141 -16.69 22.56 3.81
N VAL A 142 -16.39 23.41 2.84
CA VAL A 142 -15.06 23.42 2.17
C VAL A 142 -13.97 23.88 3.13
N ALA A 143 -14.23 24.93 3.93
CA ALA A 143 -13.29 25.36 4.96
C ALA A 143 -13.04 24.26 6.01
N ALA A 144 -14.08 23.51 6.42
CA ALA A 144 -13.93 22.38 7.32
C ALA A 144 -13.09 21.25 6.70
N MET A 145 -13.28 20.93 5.41
CA MET A 145 -12.44 19.93 4.73
C MET A 145 -10.97 20.34 4.66
N VAL A 146 -10.68 21.59 4.28
CA VAL A 146 -9.31 22.11 4.27
C VAL A 146 -8.71 22.07 5.68
N VAL A 147 -9.48 22.45 6.70
CA VAL A 147 -9.03 22.36 8.09
C VAL A 147 -8.76 20.91 8.49
N ILE A 148 -9.57 19.94 8.10
CA ILE A 148 -9.34 18.51 8.38
C ILE A 148 -8.06 18.03 7.70
N VAL A 149 -7.85 18.35 6.42
CA VAL A 149 -6.64 17.94 5.67
C VAL A 149 -5.39 18.57 6.27
N VAL A 150 -5.40 19.89 6.53
CA VAL A 150 -4.27 20.60 7.15
C VAL A 150 -4.03 20.07 8.57
N SER A 151 -5.08 19.77 9.33
CA SER A 151 -4.96 19.18 10.67
C SER A 151 -4.37 17.77 10.60
N TYR A 152 -4.80 16.93 9.65
CA TYR A 152 -4.25 15.60 9.44
C TYR A 152 -2.77 15.66 9.06
N ILE A 153 -2.39 16.54 8.13
CA ILE A 153 -0.97 16.75 7.77
C ILE A 153 -0.17 17.23 8.98
N GLY A 154 -0.72 18.17 9.76
CA GLY A 154 -0.12 18.61 11.02
C GLY A 154 0.08 17.47 12.00
N LEU A 155 -0.95 16.65 12.22
CA LEU A 155 -0.88 15.46 13.07
C LEU A 155 0.11 14.42 12.54
N PHE A 156 0.26 14.27 11.22
CA PHE A 156 1.27 13.40 10.61
C PHE A 156 2.71 13.86 10.92
N PHE A 157 2.99 15.16 10.81
CA PHE A 157 4.29 15.71 11.21
C PHE A 157 4.56 15.54 12.71
N VAL A 158 3.55 15.78 13.56
CA VAL A 158 3.66 15.59 15.00
C VAL A 158 3.90 14.10 15.33
N SER A 159 3.09 13.20 14.76
CA SER A 159 3.21 11.75 14.93
C SER A 159 4.59 11.23 14.56
N SER A 160 5.13 11.68 13.43
CA SER A 160 6.46 11.28 12.95
C SER A 160 7.62 11.88 13.74
N SER A 161 7.40 12.98 14.47
CA SER A 161 8.42 13.60 15.31
C SER A 161 8.46 13.03 16.73
N ILE A 162 7.31 12.58 17.25
CA ILE A 162 7.19 12.06 18.62
C ILE A 162 7.45 10.55 18.68
N THR A 163 7.04 9.81 17.65
CA THR A 163 7.16 8.34 17.64
C THR A 163 8.53 7.95 17.07
N PRO A 164 9.38 7.25 17.85
CA PRO A 164 10.68 6.80 17.34
C PRO A 164 10.54 5.91 16.10
N ASP A 165 11.50 6.01 15.18
CA ASP A 165 11.49 5.29 13.90
C ASP A 165 11.35 3.77 14.07
N TYR A 166 11.94 3.21 15.12
CA TYR A 166 11.89 1.78 15.42
C TYR A 166 10.50 1.29 15.86
N LYS A 167 9.68 2.15 16.46
CA LYS A 167 8.27 1.86 16.80
C LYS A 167 7.41 1.96 15.54
N ARG A 168 7.61 2.97 14.70
CA ARG A 168 6.82 3.17 13.47
C ARG A 168 6.97 2.07 12.42
N ASN A 169 8.12 1.39 12.37
CA ASN A 169 8.48 0.49 11.27
C ASN A 169 8.74 -0.95 11.72
N ILE A 170 7.93 -1.46 12.67
CA ILE A 170 7.66 -2.89 12.96
C ILE A 170 8.29 -3.89 11.99
N PHE A 171 7.67 -3.94 10.83
CA PHE A 171 7.80 -5.01 9.88
C PHE A 171 8.33 -4.50 8.52
N LYS A 172 8.98 -3.33 8.49
CA LYS A 172 9.35 -2.64 7.24
C LYS A 172 10.24 -3.47 6.30
N ASN A 173 11.10 -4.32 6.84
CA ASN A 173 11.99 -5.18 6.06
C ASN A 173 11.55 -6.65 6.07
N GLU A 174 10.32 -6.91 6.52
CA GLU A 174 9.73 -8.23 6.43
C GLU A 174 9.37 -8.49 4.97
N SER A 175 9.94 -9.54 4.38
CA SER A 175 9.42 -10.02 3.09
C SER A 175 8.01 -10.56 3.32
N GLU A 176 7.10 -10.42 2.33
CA GLU A 176 5.71 -10.92 2.37
C GLU A 176 5.56 -12.41 2.74
N ASN A 177 6.67 -13.14 2.91
CA ASN A 177 6.76 -14.57 3.18
C ASN A 177 7.60 -14.93 4.42
N SER A 178 7.86 -13.99 5.33
CA SER A 178 8.69 -14.21 6.54
C SER A 178 8.20 -15.30 7.50
N TYR A 179 6.91 -15.67 7.39
CA TYR A 179 6.24 -16.74 8.13
C TYR A 179 6.06 -18.03 7.32
N LEU A 180 6.47 -18.07 6.04
CA LEU A 180 6.48 -19.31 5.25
C LEU A 180 7.56 -20.24 5.78
N THR A 181 7.14 -21.14 6.66
CA THR A 181 8.00 -22.14 7.26
C THR A 181 7.83 -23.43 6.48
N ARG A 182 8.89 -23.90 5.80
CA ARG A 182 8.88 -25.19 5.08
C ARG A 182 8.75 -26.41 6.01
N GLY A 183 8.74 -26.19 7.33
CA GLY A 183 8.91 -27.25 8.34
C GLY A 183 7.68 -27.60 9.18
N ARG A 184 6.55 -26.87 9.05
CA ARG A 184 5.30 -27.22 9.76
C ARG A 184 4.09 -27.16 8.84
N THR A 185 3.33 -28.25 8.80
CA THR A 185 2.23 -28.45 7.84
C THR A 185 0.95 -28.98 8.50
N SER A 186 0.82 -28.85 9.82
CA SER A 186 -0.42 -29.23 10.50
C SER A 186 -1.59 -28.38 9.98
N PRO A 187 -2.82 -28.94 9.89
CA PRO A 187 -3.97 -28.21 9.38
C PRO A 187 -4.25 -26.91 10.14
N LEU A 188 -4.17 -26.94 11.47
CA LEU A 188 -4.38 -25.76 12.32
C LEU A 188 -3.33 -24.69 12.08
N PHE A 189 -2.06 -25.06 11.92
CA PHE A 189 -1.00 -24.11 11.58
C PHE A 189 -1.27 -23.43 10.22
N GLN A 190 -1.68 -24.19 9.20
CA GLN A 190 -2.00 -23.64 7.88
C GLN A 190 -3.24 -22.73 7.92
N GLN A 191 -4.27 -23.08 8.70
CA GLN A 191 -5.42 -22.21 8.94
C GLN A 191 -5.01 -20.91 9.66
N GLY A 192 -4.07 -21.00 10.60
CA GLY A 192 -3.45 -19.84 11.24
C GLY A 192 -2.76 -18.92 10.23
N LEU A 193 -1.98 -19.47 9.29
CA LEU A 193 -1.34 -18.69 8.23
C LEU A 193 -2.37 -17.99 7.32
N ASN A 194 -3.39 -18.72 6.87
CA ASN A 194 -4.45 -18.12 6.04
C ASN A 194 -5.17 -16.98 6.78
N ALA A 195 -5.40 -17.12 8.08
CA ALA A 195 -6.00 -16.05 8.88
C ALA A 195 -5.07 -14.83 9.03
N ILE A 196 -3.75 -15.02 9.05
CA ILE A 196 -2.77 -13.91 9.00
C ILE A 196 -2.84 -13.18 7.67
N ASP A 197 -2.92 -13.91 6.55
CA ASP A 197 -3.04 -13.33 5.20
C ASP A 197 -4.33 -12.49 5.05
N GLU A 198 -5.42 -12.93 5.69
CA GLU A 198 -6.69 -12.20 5.78
C GLU A 198 -6.66 -11.04 6.79
N LYS A 199 -5.54 -10.79 7.48
CA LYS A 199 -5.39 -9.84 8.60
C LYS A 199 -6.34 -10.11 9.76
N ASN A 200 -6.86 -11.33 9.88
CA ASN A 200 -7.72 -11.76 10.97
C ASN A 200 -6.88 -12.34 12.13
N TYR A 201 -6.18 -11.45 12.83
CA TYR A 201 -5.24 -11.86 13.88
C TYR A 201 -5.92 -12.60 15.05
N SER A 202 -7.19 -12.30 15.35
CA SER A 202 -7.94 -13.03 16.38
C SER A 202 -8.10 -14.51 16.04
N LYS A 203 -8.50 -14.83 14.80
CA LYS A 203 -8.61 -16.22 14.35
C LYS A 203 -7.25 -16.89 14.21
N ALA A 204 -6.24 -16.14 13.73
CA ALA A 204 -4.89 -16.66 13.64
C ALA A 204 -4.35 -17.10 15.02
N ILE A 205 -4.55 -16.28 16.05
CA ILE A 205 -4.18 -16.60 17.43
C ILE A 205 -4.91 -17.85 17.90
N GLU A 206 -6.21 -17.98 17.64
CA GLU A 206 -7.01 -19.15 18.01
C GLU A 206 -6.43 -20.44 17.40
N PHE A 207 -6.27 -20.47 16.07
CA PHE A 207 -5.78 -21.65 15.36
C PHE A 207 -4.35 -22.03 15.77
N LEU A 208 -3.46 -21.05 15.90
CA LEU A 208 -2.06 -21.29 16.29
C LEU A 208 -1.93 -21.73 17.75
N SER A 209 -2.80 -21.25 18.64
CA SER A 209 -2.81 -21.70 20.05
C SER A 209 -3.32 -23.14 20.16
N GLN A 210 -4.40 -23.49 19.46
CA GLN A 210 -4.88 -24.87 19.37
C GLN A 210 -3.81 -25.80 18.79
N ASP A 211 -3.11 -25.34 17.75
CA ASP A 211 -2.03 -26.09 17.12
C ASP A 211 -0.89 -26.41 18.12
N ILE A 212 -0.53 -25.46 18.98
CA ILE A 212 0.46 -25.65 20.05
C ILE A 212 -0.02 -26.68 21.07
N ASP A 213 -1.27 -26.58 21.51
CA ASP A 213 -1.84 -27.45 22.54
C ASP A 213 -1.91 -28.92 22.07
N GLU A 214 -2.35 -29.14 20.84
CA GLU A 214 -2.51 -30.48 20.24
C GLU A 214 -1.16 -31.15 19.92
N HIS A 215 -0.14 -30.35 19.61
CA HIS A 215 1.13 -30.86 19.07
C HIS A 215 2.35 -30.48 19.93
N LYS A 216 2.18 -30.19 21.22
CA LYS A 216 3.23 -29.71 22.14
C LYS A 216 4.51 -30.55 22.21
N ASN A 217 4.44 -31.83 21.83
CA ASN A 217 5.58 -32.77 21.85
C ASN A 217 6.28 -32.90 20.49
N GLU A 218 5.77 -32.25 19.44
CA GLU A 218 6.36 -32.31 18.11
C GLU A 218 7.62 -31.46 18.03
N LYS A 219 8.64 -31.97 17.34
CA LYS A 219 9.92 -31.26 17.19
C LYS A 219 9.79 -29.96 16.41
N SER A 220 8.79 -29.82 15.53
CA SER A 220 8.58 -28.61 14.71
C SER A 220 7.70 -27.56 15.39
N ILE A 221 7.24 -27.79 16.62
CA ILE A 221 6.28 -26.91 17.31
C ILE A 221 6.83 -25.50 17.58
N PHE A 222 8.15 -25.35 17.57
CA PHE A 222 8.80 -24.03 17.66
C PHE A 222 8.37 -23.09 16.51
N TYR A 223 7.95 -23.61 15.35
CA TYR A 223 7.40 -22.80 14.27
C TYR A 223 6.07 -22.16 14.63
N SER A 224 5.19 -22.89 15.33
CA SER A 224 3.91 -22.33 15.79
C SER A 224 4.12 -21.22 16.79
N HIS A 225 5.04 -21.42 17.75
CA HIS A 225 5.43 -20.36 18.69
C HIS A 225 6.03 -19.15 17.96
N TYR A 226 6.90 -19.34 16.97
CA TYR A 226 7.45 -18.23 16.19
C TYR A 226 6.36 -17.41 15.48
N VAL A 227 5.48 -18.11 14.75
CA VAL A 227 4.40 -17.44 14.00
C VAL A 227 3.37 -16.82 14.94
N LEU A 228 3.03 -17.48 16.06
CA LEU A 228 2.14 -16.92 17.07
C LEU A 228 2.74 -15.67 17.71
N GLY A 229 4.05 -15.65 17.96
CA GLY A 229 4.77 -14.47 18.43
C GLY A 229 4.66 -13.29 17.46
N LEU A 230 4.89 -13.53 16.16
CA LEU A 230 4.68 -12.51 15.12
C LEU A 230 3.23 -12.03 15.06
N THR A 231 2.28 -12.95 15.22
CA THR A 231 0.85 -12.66 15.16
C THR A 231 0.42 -11.78 16.32
N TYR A 232 0.86 -12.08 17.54
CA TYR A 232 0.62 -11.21 18.70
C TYR A 232 1.27 -9.84 18.52
N LEU A 233 2.49 -9.78 17.98
CA LEU A 233 3.18 -8.51 17.73
C LEU A 233 2.41 -7.63 16.71
N ARG A 234 1.89 -8.22 15.64
CA ARG A 234 1.01 -7.52 14.68
C ARG A 234 -0.33 -7.13 15.30
N ALA A 235 -0.95 -8.03 16.07
CA ALA A 235 -2.20 -7.76 16.77
C ALA A 235 -2.05 -6.69 17.88
N SER A 236 -0.83 -6.45 18.35
CA SER A 236 -0.56 -5.40 19.33
C SER A 236 -0.60 -4.00 18.71
N GLU A 237 -0.35 -3.90 17.40
CA GLU A 237 -0.29 -2.63 16.70
C GLU A 237 -1.69 -2.01 16.56
N SER A 238 -1.79 -0.75 16.95
CA SER A 238 -2.95 0.08 16.71
C SER A 238 -2.48 1.46 16.26
N ASP A 239 -3.13 1.97 15.23
CA ASP A 239 -2.88 3.30 14.70
C ASP A 239 -4.21 4.01 14.44
N PHE A 240 -4.15 5.34 14.34
CA PHE A 240 -5.24 6.16 13.87
C PHE A 240 -4.93 6.61 12.44
N LEU A 241 -5.43 5.86 11.44
CA LEU A 241 -5.18 6.14 10.01
C LEU A 241 -3.68 6.18 9.67
N GLY A 242 -2.88 5.29 10.27
CA GLY A 242 -1.42 5.26 10.13
C GLY A 242 -0.69 6.33 10.95
N LEU A 243 -1.39 7.03 11.85
CA LEU A 243 -0.82 7.99 12.79
C LEU A 243 -0.74 7.39 14.20
N PHE A 244 0.26 7.84 14.97
CA PHE A 244 0.45 7.54 16.38
C PHE A 244 0.45 6.05 16.70
N ASN A 245 1.29 5.26 16.02
CA ASN A 245 1.43 3.83 16.29
C ASN A 245 1.61 3.60 17.80
N SER A 246 0.70 2.82 18.36
CA SER A 246 0.69 2.43 19.75
C SER A 246 0.52 0.93 19.87
N TYR A 247 1.09 0.36 20.92
CA TYR A 247 1.21 -1.08 21.07
C TYR A 247 0.52 -1.54 22.35
N ASN A 248 -0.39 -2.51 22.21
CA ASN A 248 -0.97 -3.19 23.36
C ASN A 248 0.12 -4.03 24.06
N ILE A 249 0.51 -3.60 25.26
CA ILE A 249 1.62 -4.19 26.01
C ILE A 249 1.38 -5.65 26.38
N GLU A 250 0.13 -6.06 26.62
CA GLU A 250 -0.23 -7.45 26.90
C GLU A 250 0.09 -8.35 25.70
N ASN A 251 -0.34 -7.95 24.50
CA ASN A 251 -0.01 -8.65 23.27
C ASN A 251 1.51 -8.67 23.00
N VAL A 252 2.23 -7.58 23.28
CA VAL A 252 3.70 -7.57 23.14
C VAL A 252 4.35 -8.59 24.09
N ASN A 253 3.90 -8.68 25.35
CA ASN A 253 4.42 -9.67 26.30
C ASN A 253 4.08 -11.12 25.90
N LEU A 254 2.89 -11.35 25.33
CA LEU A 254 2.52 -12.64 24.74
C LEU A 254 3.41 -12.99 23.54
N ALA A 255 3.77 -12.00 22.72
CA ALA A 255 4.73 -12.19 21.64
C ALA A 255 6.12 -12.58 22.17
N ILE A 256 6.64 -11.86 23.16
CA ILE A 256 7.93 -12.15 23.83
C ILE A 256 7.94 -13.58 24.38
N THR A 257 6.87 -13.97 25.08
CA THR A 257 6.73 -15.32 25.65
C THR A 257 6.83 -16.39 24.57
N ASN A 258 6.11 -16.21 23.46
CA ASN A 258 6.13 -17.15 22.35
C ASN A 258 7.47 -17.17 21.60
N PHE A 259 8.15 -16.04 21.44
CA PHE A 259 9.49 -16.02 20.86
C PHE A 259 10.49 -16.79 21.73
N ASN A 260 10.44 -16.64 23.06
CA ASN A 260 11.28 -17.41 23.97
C ASN A 260 11.00 -18.92 23.85
N GLU A 261 9.73 -19.34 23.85
CA GLU A 261 9.35 -20.75 23.64
C GLU A 261 9.84 -21.29 22.28
N SER A 262 9.79 -20.48 21.23
CA SER A 262 10.31 -20.86 19.92
C SER A 262 11.83 -21.09 19.97
N ILE A 263 12.58 -20.20 20.62
CA ILE A 263 14.04 -20.32 20.79
C ILE A 263 14.40 -21.57 21.61
N ASP A 264 13.70 -21.80 22.71
CA ASP A 264 13.97 -22.90 23.65
C ASP A 264 13.68 -24.26 23.02
N LYS A 265 12.58 -24.37 22.27
CA LYS A 265 12.21 -25.60 21.56
C LYS A 265 13.02 -25.81 20.28
N ASN A 266 13.62 -24.77 19.70
CA ASN A 266 14.56 -24.88 18.58
C ASN A 266 15.99 -25.18 19.06
N ASN A 267 16.18 -26.39 19.60
CA ASN A 267 17.43 -26.84 20.20
C ASN A 267 18.26 -27.78 19.30
N SER A 268 17.77 -28.11 18.10
CA SER A 268 18.44 -29.08 17.21
C SER A 268 19.61 -28.51 16.40
N GLY A 269 19.77 -27.18 16.38
CA GLY A 269 20.73 -26.46 15.53
C GLY A 269 20.41 -26.51 14.03
N SER A 270 19.39 -27.27 13.60
CA SER A 270 19.03 -27.45 12.18
C SER A 270 18.28 -26.23 11.60
N TYR A 271 17.76 -25.36 12.47
CA TYR A 271 16.95 -24.20 12.09
C TYR A 271 17.50 -22.91 12.70
N GLU A 272 18.83 -22.75 12.66
CA GLU A 272 19.52 -21.60 13.25
C GLU A 272 19.08 -20.27 12.62
N SER A 273 18.79 -20.26 11.31
CA SER A 273 18.27 -19.05 10.64
C SER A 273 16.94 -18.57 11.24
N LEU A 274 16.03 -19.48 11.57
CA LEU A 274 14.78 -19.12 12.25
C LEU A 274 15.05 -18.62 13.67
N LYS A 275 15.98 -19.26 14.38
CA LYS A 275 16.37 -18.83 15.74
C LYS A 275 16.89 -17.39 15.74
N LEU A 276 17.75 -17.06 14.77
CA LEU A 276 18.27 -15.70 14.58
C LEU A 276 17.17 -14.71 14.17
N ASN A 277 16.23 -15.11 13.31
CA ASN A 277 15.06 -14.28 13.02
C ASN A 277 14.19 -14.05 14.27
N THR A 278 14.05 -15.08 15.11
CA THR A 278 13.31 -14.98 16.36
C THR A 278 13.99 -14.02 17.32
N TYR A 279 15.32 -14.05 17.45
CA TYR A 279 16.06 -13.05 18.23
C TYR A 279 15.87 -11.63 17.69
N TYR A 280 15.83 -11.45 16.37
CA TYR A 280 15.55 -10.14 15.78
C TYR A 280 14.18 -9.62 16.21
N TYR A 281 13.10 -10.38 16.03
CA TYR A 281 11.76 -9.95 16.41
C TYR A 281 11.56 -9.83 17.91
N LEU A 282 12.26 -10.66 18.70
CA LEU A 282 12.30 -10.51 20.15
C LEU A 282 12.95 -9.18 20.55
N GLY A 283 14.06 -8.80 19.92
CA GLY A 283 14.67 -7.48 20.12
C GLY A 283 13.72 -6.33 19.75
N ARG A 284 13.00 -6.46 18.63
CA ARG A 284 11.96 -5.50 18.24
C ARG A 284 10.84 -5.39 19.28
N ALA A 285 10.36 -6.52 19.81
CA ALA A 285 9.32 -6.53 20.85
C ALA A 285 9.78 -5.84 22.14
N TYR A 286 11.02 -6.07 22.57
CA TYR A 286 11.59 -5.38 23.74
C TYR A 286 11.65 -3.85 23.58
N LEU A 287 11.90 -3.34 22.36
CA LEU A 287 11.82 -1.90 22.09
C LEU A 287 10.43 -1.31 22.26
N LEU A 288 9.36 -2.10 22.10
CA LEU A 288 7.99 -1.62 22.25
C LEU A 288 7.60 -1.43 23.71
N ILE A 289 8.24 -2.18 24.60
CA ILE A 289 8.10 -2.05 26.06
C ILE A 289 9.24 -1.21 26.68
N ASP A 290 9.99 -0.48 25.85
CA ASP A 290 11.08 0.42 26.25
C ASP A 290 12.22 -0.26 27.04
N ASP A 291 12.44 -1.57 26.81
CA ASP A 291 13.58 -2.32 27.36
C ASP A 291 14.73 -2.39 26.33
N SER A 292 15.46 -1.28 26.21
CA SER A 292 16.59 -1.16 25.27
C SER A 292 17.70 -2.15 25.56
N ASN A 293 17.94 -2.54 26.81
CA ASN A 293 19.01 -3.47 27.18
C ASN A 293 18.72 -4.88 26.64
N SER A 294 17.49 -5.37 26.88
CA SER A 294 17.06 -6.65 26.34
C SER A 294 16.99 -6.62 24.81
N ALA A 295 16.59 -5.50 24.22
CA ALA A 295 16.61 -5.32 22.77
C ALA A 295 18.02 -5.45 22.18
N ILE A 296 18.99 -4.67 22.70
CA ILE A 296 20.39 -4.69 22.26
C ILE A 296 20.99 -6.10 22.40
N SER A 297 20.77 -6.76 23.55
CA SER A 297 21.29 -8.11 23.77
C SER A 297 20.78 -9.10 22.71
N ASN A 298 19.51 -9.01 22.32
CA ASN A 298 18.97 -9.89 21.29
C ASN A 298 19.45 -9.52 19.88
N PHE A 299 19.57 -8.23 19.55
CA PHE A 299 20.15 -7.79 18.29
C PHE A 299 21.62 -8.21 18.12
N GLN A 300 22.41 -8.19 19.20
CA GLN A 300 23.79 -8.68 19.19
C GLN A 300 23.86 -10.17 18.79
N LYS A 301 22.97 -11.01 19.32
CA LYS A 301 22.90 -12.44 18.91
C LYS A 301 22.63 -12.61 17.41
N VAL A 302 21.80 -11.74 16.82
CA VAL A 302 21.54 -11.75 15.37
C VAL A 302 22.80 -11.40 14.57
N ILE A 303 23.54 -10.39 15.02
CA ILE A 303 24.78 -9.94 14.37
C ILE A 303 25.87 -11.01 14.47
N GLU A 304 26.12 -11.53 15.68
CA GLU A 304 27.10 -12.57 15.94
C GLU A 304 26.82 -13.86 15.17
N GLY A 305 25.53 -14.21 15.04
CA GLY A 305 25.09 -15.37 14.26
C GLY A 305 25.02 -15.15 12.74
N ASN A 306 25.37 -13.97 12.23
CA ASN A 306 25.20 -13.60 10.81
C ASN A 306 23.76 -13.81 10.28
N GLY A 307 22.75 -13.46 11.10
CA GLY A 307 21.34 -13.56 10.72
C GLY A 307 20.98 -12.65 9.55
N SER A 308 19.90 -12.96 8.84
CA SER A 308 19.47 -12.15 7.67
C SER A 308 19.15 -10.70 8.02
N PHE A 309 18.76 -10.43 9.26
CA PHE A 309 18.49 -9.10 9.78
C PHE A 309 19.70 -8.43 10.46
N ALA A 310 20.90 -9.01 10.41
CA ALA A 310 22.09 -8.46 11.06
C ALA A 310 22.40 -6.99 10.67
N PRO A 311 22.31 -6.57 9.39
CA PRO A 311 22.54 -5.17 9.02
C PRO A 311 21.56 -4.21 9.69
N GLU A 312 20.31 -4.61 9.82
CA GLU A 312 19.28 -3.79 10.47
C GLU A 312 19.42 -3.80 11.99
N ALA A 313 19.72 -4.95 12.58
CA ALA A 313 20.02 -5.08 14.00
C ALA A 313 21.17 -4.14 14.39
N ALA A 314 22.24 -4.08 13.60
CA ALA A 314 23.37 -3.17 13.82
C ALA A 314 22.96 -1.69 13.73
N LYS A 315 22.08 -1.36 12.78
CA LYS A 315 21.53 -0.01 12.64
C LYS A 315 20.70 0.38 13.86
N LEU A 316 19.81 -0.51 14.33
CA LEU A 316 18.96 -0.28 15.50
C LEU A 316 19.80 -0.08 16.77
N ILE A 317 20.84 -0.90 17.00
CA ILE A 317 21.78 -0.69 18.11
C ILE A 317 22.41 0.70 18.01
N SER A 318 22.92 1.07 16.83
CA SER A 318 23.56 2.37 16.62
C SER A 318 22.61 3.57 16.83
N GLU A 319 21.32 3.39 16.58
CA GLU A 319 20.29 4.41 16.84
C GLU A 319 19.97 4.52 18.33
N LEU A 320 19.99 3.41 19.06
CA LEU A 320 19.73 3.37 20.51
C LEU A 320 20.90 3.92 21.33
N GLU A 321 22.14 3.70 20.89
CA GLU A 321 23.34 4.20 21.59
C GLU A 321 23.59 5.71 21.38
N LYS A 322 22.93 6.32 20.39
CA LYS A 322 23.04 7.76 20.09
C LYS A 322 22.04 8.62 20.86
N ASN A 323 21.03 8.02 21.48
CA ASN A 323 19.98 8.68 22.24
C ASN A 323 20.14 8.40 23.73
#